data_AF-A0A2V6L197-F1
#
_entry.id   AF-A0A2V6L197-F1
#
_cell.length_a   1.000
_cell.length_b   1.000
_cell.length_c   1.000
_cell.angle_alpha   90.00
_cell.angle_beta   90.00
_cell.angle_gamma   90.00
#
_symmetry.space_group_name_H-M   'P 1'
#
loop_
_entity.id
_entity.type
_entity.pdbx_description
1 polymer ?
#
loop_
_entity_poly.entity_id
_entity_poly.type
_entity_poly.pdbx_seq_one_letter_code
_entity_poly.pdbx_strand_id
1 'polypeptide(L)' 'MIVSPNVAQSQSGPSLLGTWRLVSYEARDSEGRVHYPLGENVSGLLVYDGGGNMS' A
#
# COMPACT_ATOMS: atom_id res chain seq x y z
N MET A 1 20.42 -38.42 -13.85
CA MET A 1 19.96 -37.05 -14.17
C MET A 1 18.95 -36.67 -13.09
N ILE A 2 19.35 -35.88 -12.09
CA ILE A 2 18.47 -35.44 -11.01
C ILE A 2 18.03 -34.00 -11.31
N VAL A 3 16.74 -33.81 -11.54
CA VAL A 3 16.15 -32.47 -11.69
C VAL A 3 15.94 -31.90 -10.30
N SER A 4 16.69 -30.87 -9.95
CA SER A 4 16.46 -30.10 -8.71
C SER A 4 15.20 -29.25 -8.91
N PRO A 5 14.15 -29.39 -8.09
CA PRO A 5 13.01 -28.48 -8.16
C PRO A 5 13.45 -27.11 -7.68
N ASN A 6 13.48 -26.13 -8.59
CA ASN A 6 13.68 -24.73 -8.24
C ASN A 6 12.37 -24.22 -7.62
N VAL A 7 12.18 -24.47 -6.34
CA VAL A 7 11.06 -23.89 -5.59
C VAL A 7 11.44 -22.44 -5.30
N ALA A 8 10.97 -21.52 -6.15
CA ALA A 8 11.00 -20.10 -5.84
C ALA A 8 10.19 -19.89 -4.56
N GLN A 9 10.87 -19.72 -3.44
CA GLN A 9 10.23 -19.35 -2.19
C GLN A 9 9.63 -17.96 -2.39
N SER A 10 8.31 -17.89 -2.50
CA SER A 10 7.58 -16.63 -2.37
C SER A 10 7.80 -16.13 -0.95
N GLN A 11 8.76 -15.23 -0.74
CA GLN A 11 8.82 -14.46 0.49
C GLN A 11 7.50 -13.69 0.57
N SER A 12 6.58 -14.17 1.41
CA SER A 12 5.40 -13.41 1.79
C SER A 12 5.90 -12.17 2.52
N GLY A 13 5.84 -11.03 1.83
CA GLY A 13 6.10 -9.73 2.44
C GLY A 13 5.16 -9.48 3.61
N PRO A 14 5.41 -8.42 4.40
CA PRO A 14 4.53 -8.08 5.53
C PRO A 14 3.08 -7.91 5.08
N SER A 15 2.14 -8.41 5.88
CA SER A 15 0.70 -8.30 5.63
C SER A 15 0.25 -6.84 5.71
N LEU A 16 -0.51 -6.39 4.72
CA LEU A 16 -1.16 -5.07 4.73
C LEU A 16 -2.56 -5.11 5.38
N LEU A 17 -3.10 -6.30 5.63
CA LEU A 17 -4.47 -6.48 6.14
C LEU A 17 -4.68 -5.73 7.46
N GLY A 18 -5.79 -5.00 7.54
CA GLY A 18 -6.20 -4.29 8.74
C GLY A 18 -6.58 -2.84 8.47
N THR A 19 -6.66 -2.08 9.56
CA THR A 19 -7.03 -0.67 9.55
C THR A 19 -5.84 0.17 10.00
N TRP A 20 -5.48 1.14 9.18
CA TRP A 20 -4.35 2.03 9.38
C TRP A 20 -4.83 3.45 9.58
N ARG A 21 -4.17 4.21 10.44
CA ARG A 21 -4.43 5.65 10.56
C ARG A 21 -3.77 6.39 9.41
N LEU A 22 -4.54 7.20 8.68
CA LEU A 22 -4.00 8.15 7.72
C LEU A 22 -3.22 9.25 8.48
N VAL A 23 -1.93 9.39 8.17
CA VAL A 23 -1.05 10.39 8.79
C VAL A 23 -0.92 11.63 7.91
N SER A 24 -0.84 11.47 6.59
CA SER A 24 -0.81 12.56 5.61
C SER A 24 -1.23 12.06 4.23
N TYR A 25 -1.63 12.99 3.35
CA TYR A 25 -1.91 12.69 1.94
C TYR A 25 -1.39 13.82 1.05
N GLU A 26 -0.55 13.46 0.09
CA GLU A 26 0.01 14.36 -0.91
C GLU A 26 -0.20 13.78 -2.31
N ALA A 27 -0.59 14.64 -3.25
CA ALA A 27 -0.63 14.32 -4.66
C ALA A 27 0.39 15.18 -5.40
N ARG A 28 1.02 14.60 -6.44
CA ARG A 28 1.94 15.34 -7.31
C ARG A 28 1.37 15.34 -8.72
N ASP A 29 1.33 16.51 -9.35
CA ASP A 29 0.95 16.62 -10.75
C ASP A 29 2.11 16.20 -11.68
N SER A 30 1.85 16.22 -12.99
CA SER A 30 2.86 15.88 -14.01
C SER A 30 4.06 16.81 -14.04
N GLU A 31 3.95 18.02 -13.46
CA GLU A 31 5.03 18.99 -13.32
C GLU A 31 5.77 18.85 -11.98
N GLY A 32 5.35 17.90 -11.13
CA GLY A 32 5.95 17.63 -9.83
C GLY A 32 5.50 18.58 -8.72
N ARG A 33 4.49 19.43 -8.94
CA ARG A 33 3.96 20.29 -7.88
C ARG A 33 3.17 19.45 -6.89
N VAL A 34 3.41 19.70 -5.60
CA VAL A 34 2.70 19.03 -4.49
C VAL A 34 1.36 19.74 -4.26
N HIS A 35 0.33 18.94 -4.08
CA HIS A 35 -1.02 19.36 -3.74
C HIS A 35 -1.52 18.56 -2.54
N TYR A 36 -2.42 19.15 -1.76
CA TYR A 36 -3.08 18.52 -0.62
C TYR A 36 -4.60 18.43 -0.85
N PRO A 37 -5.09 17.51 -1.71
CA PRO A 37 -6.52 17.43 -2.05
C PRO A 37 -7.46 17.23 -0.86
N LEU A 38 -6.97 16.63 0.22
CA LEU A 38 -7.72 16.40 1.45
C LEU A 38 -7.38 17.41 2.57
N GLY A 39 -6.62 18.45 2.25
CA GLY A 39 -6.06 19.42 3.19
C GLY A 39 -4.72 18.99 3.78
N GLU A 40 -3.94 19.97 4.26
CA GLU A 40 -2.58 19.75 4.81
C GLU A 40 -2.58 18.93 6.10
N ASN A 41 -3.67 18.97 6.88
CA ASN A 41 -3.82 18.30 8.17
C ASN A 41 -5.00 17.31 8.13
N VAL A 42 -4.93 16.36 7.20
CA VAL A 42 -5.96 15.33 7.06
C VAL A 42 -5.89 14.30 8.20
N SER A 43 -7.05 13.79 8.60
CA SER A 43 -7.15 12.60 9.45
C SER A 43 -8.15 11.62 8.84
N GLY A 44 -7.90 10.32 9.00
CA GLY A 44 -8.72 9.29 8.39
C GLY A 44 -8.19 7.89 8.66
N LEU A 45 -8.81 6.91 8.02
CA LEU A 45 -8.42 5.50 8.09
C LEU A 45 -8.20 4.97 6.67
N LEU A 46 -7.29 4.00 6.54
CA LEU A 46 -7.14 3.17 5.35
C LEU A 46 -7.44 1.73 5.76
N VAL A 47 -8.30 1.05 5.03
CA VAL A 47 -8.68 -0.34 5.33
C VAL A 47 -8.22 -1.24 4.19
N TYR A 48 -7.48 -2.30 4.51
CA TYR A 48 -7.14 -3.38 3.59
C TYR A 48 -7.81 -4.67 4.06
N ASP A 49 -8.70 -5.22 3.25
CA ASP A 49 -9.44 -6.44 3.58
C ASP A 49 -8.85 -7.70 2.92
N GLY A 50 -9.30 -8.87 3.38
CA GLY A 50 -8.86 -10.16 2.85
C GLY A 50 -9.34 -10.46 1.41
N GLY A 51 -10.25 -9.64 0.88
CA GLY A 51 -10.71 -9.69 -0.51
C GLY A 51 -9.79 -8.92 -1.47
N GLY A 52 -8.80 -8.21 -0.95
CA GLY A 52 -7.89 -7.38 -1.75
C GLY A 52 -8.43 -5.98 -2.03
N ASN A 53 -9.47 -5.53 -1.32
CA ASN A 53 -9.98 -4.17 -1.45
C ASN A 53 -9.22 -3.20 -0.56
N MET A 54 -9.24 -1.93 -0.97
CA MET A 54 -8.76 -0.80 -0.19
C MET A 54 -9.79 0.34 -0.19
N SER A 55 -10.01 0.95 0.96
CA SER A 55 -10.87 2.13 1.15
C SER A 55 -10.27 3.13 2.13
#